data_AF-A0A930ES26-F1
#
_entry.id   AF-A0A930ES26-F1
#
_cell.length_a   1.000
_cell.length_b   1.000
_cell.length_c   1.000
_cell.angle_alpha   90.00
_cell.angle_beta   90.00
_cell.angle_gamma   90.00
#
_symmetry.space_group_name_H-M   'P 1'
#
loop_
_entity.id
_entity.type
_entity.pdbx_description
1 polymer ?
#
loop_
_entity_poly.entity_id
_entity_poly.type
_entity_poly.pdbx_seq_one_letter_code
_entity_poly.pdbx_strand_id
1 'polypeptide(L)' 'METFEIKSDIPVMKFCEWCYETLNEDGTCPTEGCIHNDLMELDEVREDETTGPTQL' A
#
# COMPACT_ATOMS: atom_id res chain seq x y z
N MET A 1 -16.44 -13.09 -27.91
CA MET A 1 -16.94 -12.64 -26.60
C MET A 1 -16.43 -11.23 -26.42
N GLU A 2 -17.30 -10.24 -26.46
CA GLU A 2 -16.91 -8.85 -26.23
C GLU A 2 -16.64 -8.69 -24.73
N THR A 3 -15.43 -8.30 -24.37
CA THR A 3 -15.03 -8.05 -22.98
C THR A 3 -15.55 -6.68 -22.58
N PHE A 4 -16.64 -6.64 -21.81
CA PHE A 4 -17.14 -5.39 -21.24
C PHE A 4 -16.20 -4.95 -20.11
N GLU A 5 -15.48 -3.85 -20.31
CA GLU A 5 -14.74 -3.18 -19.24
C GLU A 5 -15.74 -2.45 -18.32
N ILE A 6 -15.99 -3.00 -17.14
CA ILE A 6 -16.81 -2.35 -16.11
C ILE A 6 -15.92 -1.33 -15.39
N LYS A 7 -16.09 -0.04 -15.71
CA LYS A 7 -15.46 1.07 -14.99
C LYS A 7 -16.45 1.59 -13.95
N SER A 8 -16.03 1.62 -12.69
CA SER A 8 -16.81 2.21 -11.60
C SER A 8 -16.44 3.67 -11.45
N ASP A 9 -17.43 4.57 -11.53
CA ASP A 9 -17.26 6.00 -11.25
C ASP A 9 -17.21 6.31 -9.75
N ILE A 10 -17.35 5.29 -8.90
CA ILE A 10 -17.25 5.43 -7.44
C ILE A 10 -15.77 5.53 -7.05
N PRO A 11 -15.33 6.63 -6.40
CA PRO A 11 -13.95 6.79 -5.96
C PRO A 11 -13.60 5.72 -4.92
N VAL A 12 -12.47 5.04 -5.13
CA VAL A 12 -11.93 4.07 -4.17
C VAL A 12 -11.10 4.83 -3.14
N MET A 13 -11.62 4.96 -1.92
CA MET A 13 -10.85 5.46 -0.78
C MET A 13 -10.02 4.32 -0.18
N LYS A 14 -8.80 4.65 0.24
CA LYS A 14 -7.90 3.73 0.93
C LYS A 14 -7.92 4.05 2.42
N PHE A 15 -8.01 3.02 3.25
CA PHE A 15 -8.04 3.15 4.69
C PHE A 15 -6.85 2.42 5.29
N CYS A 16 -6.31 2.98 6.36
CA CYS A 16 -5.28 2.32 7.14
C CYS A 16 -5.88 1.10 7.86
N GLU A 17 -5.22 -0.05 7.75
CA GLU A 17 -5.68 -1.28 8.42
C GLU A 17 -5.61 -1.17 9.95
N TRP A 18 -4.70 -0.34 10.46
CA TRP A 18 -4.41 -0.22 11.88
C TRP A 18 -5.17 0.91 12.57
N CYS A 19 -5.17 2.10 11.95
CA CYS A 19 -5.76 3.33 12.50
C CYS A 19 -7.20 3.57 12.00
N TYR A 20 -7.65 2.86 10.96
CA TYR A 20 -8.92 3.06 10.23
C TYR A 20 -9.17 4.48 9.69
N GLU A 21 -8.18 5.36 9.77
CA GLU A 21 -8.21 6.66 9.10
C GLU A 21 -8.04 6.50 7.60
N THR A 22 -8.53 7.50 6.87
CA THR A 22 -8.31 7.59 5.43
C THR A 22 -6.83 7.83 5.16
N LEU A 23 -6.23 7.02 4.29
CA LEU A 23 -4.83 7.19 3.90
C LEU A 23 -4.66 8.44 3.04
N ASN A 24 -3.47 9.04 3.12
CA ASN A 24 -3.04 10.08 2.21
C ASN A 24 -2.92 9.54 0.76
N GLU A 25 -2.77 10.43 -0.21
CA GLU A 25 -2.63 10.05 -1.63
C GLU A 25 -1.39 9.19 -1.91
N ASP A 26 -0.35 9.30 -1.08
CA ASP A 26 0.87 8.49 -1.11
C ASP A 26 0.74 7.14 -0.38
N GLY A 27 -0.39 6.89 0.27
CA GLY A 27 -0.64 5.67 1.03
C GLY A 27 -0.21 5.71 2.49
N THR A 28 0.31 6.83 3.02
CA THR A 28 0.68 6.98 4.45
C THR A 28 -0.56 7.21 5.35
N CYS A 29 -0.54 6.71 6.60
CA CYS A 29 -1.59 7.05 7.59
C CYS A 29 -1.29 8.47 8.14
N PRO A 30 -2.27 9.38 8.17
CA PRO A 30 -2.09 10.75 8.69
C PRO A 30 -1.95 10.82 10.22
N THR A 31 -2.24 9.72 10.92
CA THR A 31 -2.12 9.63 12.38
C THR A 31 -0.65 9.54 12.78
N GLU A 32 -0.21 10.50 13.60
CA GLU A 32 1.13 10.52 14.18
C GLU A 32 1.40 9.26 15.02
N GLY A 33 2.52 8.60 14.77
CA GLY A 33 2.90 7.36 15.47
C GLY A 33 2.07 6.13 15.07
N CYS A 34 1.43 6.13 13.90
CA CYS A 34 0.77 4.94 13.39
C CYS A 34 1.79 3.90 12.90
N ILE A 35 1.66 2.67 13.42
CA ILE A 35 2.47 1.51 13.01
C ILE A 35 2.43 1.22 11.50
N HIS A 36 1.40 1.70 10.78
CA HIS A 36 1.33 1.67 9.32
C HIS A 36 2.59 2.25 8.68
N ASN A 37 2.99 3.42 9.14
CA ASN A 37 4.11 4.15 8.55
C ASN A 37 5.44 3.49 8.97
N ASP A 38 5.53 3.04 10.23
CA ASP A 38 6.72 2.32 10.73
C ASP A 38 6.98 1.02 9.94
N LEU A 39 5.92 0.27 9.60
CA LEU A 39 6.04 -0.96 8.83
C LEU A 39 6.33 -0.70 7.35
N MET A 40 5.83 0.40 6.79
CA MET A 40 6.13 0.81 5.42
C MET A 40 7.62 1.13 5.25
N GLU A 41 8.21 1.88 6.18
CA GLU A 41 9.66 2.17 6.20
C GLU A 41 10.50 0.88 6.29
N LEU A 42 10.04 -0.12 7.06
CA LEU A 42 10.72 -1.42 7.17
C LEU A 42 10.66 -2.25 5.88
N ASP A 43 9.57 -2.16 5.13
CA ASP A 43 9.45 -2.86 3.84
C ASP A 43 10.34 -2.22 2.76
N GLU A 44 10.46 -0.88 2.73
CA GLU A 44 11.37 -0.17 1.82
C GLU A 44 12.84 -0.56 2.03
N VAL A 45 13.27 -0.74 3.28
CA VAL A 45 14.64 -1.20 3.61
C VAL A 45 14.90 -2.63 3.12
N ARG A 46 13.86 -3.46 3.00
CA ARG A 46 13.99 -4.86 2.59
C ARG A 46 14.08 -5.04 1.07
N GLU A 47 13.75 -4.01 0.29
CA GLU A 47 13.89 -4.05 -1.18
C GLU A 47 15.34 -3.85 -1.64
N ASP A 48 16.22 -3.26 -0.83
CA ASP A 48 17.66 -3.10 -1.13
C ASP A 48 18.45 -4.42 -0.99
N GLU A 49 17.93 -5.39 -0.23
CA GLU A 49 18.63 -6.64 0.12
C GLU A 49 18.13 -7.87 -0.70
N THR A 50 17.36 -7.68 -1.78
CA THR A 50 16.86 -8.81 -2.59
C THR A 50 17.24 -8.81 -4.08
N THR A 51 18.25 -8.02 -4.49
CA THR A 51 19.00 -8.35 -5.72
C THR A 51 20.05 -9.44 -5.47
N GLY A 52 19.62 -10.61 -5.00
CA GLY A 52 20.39 -11.84 -5.06
C GLY A 52 19.68 -12.84 -5.97
N PRO A 53 20.22 -13.25 -7.13
CA PRO A 53 19.61 -14.33 -7.88
C PRO A 53 19.94 -15.65 -7.14
N THR A 54 18.96 -16.52 -6.96
CA THR A 54 19.05 -18.01 -6.83
C THR A 54 17.72 -18.47 -6.19
N GLN A 55 16.70 -18.91 -6.94
CA GLN A 55 16.55 -20.26 -7.54
C GLN A 55 16.93 -21.40 -6.58
N LEU A 56 15.97 -21.94 -5.82
CA LEU A 56 15.88 -23.39 -5.56
C LEU A 56 14.45 -23.80 -5.21
#